data_AF-A0A963NVD1-F1
#
_entry.id   AF-A0A963NVD1-F1
#
_cell.length_a   1.000
_cell.length_b   1.000
_cell.length_c   1.000
_cell.angle_alpha   90.00
_cell.angle_beta   90.00
_cell.angle_gamma   90.00
#
_symmetry.space_group_name_H-M   'P 1'
#
loop_
_entity.id
_entity.type
_entity.pdbx_description
1 polymer ?
#
loop_
_entity_poly.entity_id
_entity_poly.type
_entity_poly.pdbx_seq_one_letter_code
_entity_poly.pdbx_strand_id
1 'polypeptide(L)'
;EAALYRHFASKAQMFEALIDFIEQAVFTRMAQILENGSHEGAPPDEGAHRAQRVVALVLQFGERNPGLVRVMVGDALVLEHERLQQRMNQFFDRIESGLRQCLRPAAGAAGSATPSVDAQVAASVLTAFVQGRLQRFARTGLRRLPTEHLEASLALML
;
A
#
# COMPACT_ATOMS: atom_id res chain seq x y z
N GLU A 1 19.65 -7.51 25.63
CA GLU A 1 18.57 -8.50 25.36
C GLU A 1 17.48 -8.60 26.45
N ALA A 2 17.77 -8.51 27.74
CA ALA A 2 16.77 -8.78 28.81
C ALA A 2 15.58 -7.78 28.95
N ALA A 3 15.64 -6.57 28.37
CA ALA A 3 14.55 -5.58 28.51
C ALA A 3 13.38 -5.79 27.54
N LEU A 4 13.66 -6.31 26.33
CA LEU A 4 12.65 -6.52 25.27
C LEU A 4 11.67 -7.65 25.61
N TYR A 5 12.16 -8.69 26.30
CA TYR A 5 11.33 -9.84 26.69
C TYR A 5 10.36 -9.57 27.85
N ARG A 6 10.40 -8.37 28.45
CA ARG A 6 9.38 -7.95 29.43
C ARG A 6 8.07 -7.55 28.77
N HIS A 7 8.11 -7.19 27.49
CA HIS A 7 6.96 -6.73 26.72
C HIS A 7 6.55 -7.70 25.61
N PHE A 8 7.48 -8.54 25.14
CA PHE A 8 7.23 -9.51 24.09
C PHE A 8 7.72 -10.90 24.52
N ALA A 9 6.81 -11.88 24.49
CA ALA A 9 7.11 -13.28 24.78
C ALA A 9 8.02 -13.94 23.72
N SER A 10 8.08 -13.38 22.50
CA SER A 10 8.94 -13.91 21.43
C SER A 10 9.28 -12.83 20.39
N LYS A 11 10.29 -13.11 19.55
CA LYS A 11 10.65 -12.28 18.39
C LYS A 11 9.50 -12.19 17.38
N ALA A 12 8.75 -13.28 17.18
CA ALA A 12 7.57 -13.29 16.32
C ALA A 12 6.52 -12.30 16.79
N GLN A 13 6.27 -12.21 18.11
CA GLN A 13 5.34 -11.25 18.68
C GLN A 13 5.78 -9.79 18.47
N MET A 14 7.10 -9.53 18.43
CA MET A 14 7.61 -8.20 18.09
C MET A 14 7.24 -7.84 16.65
N PHE A 15 7.43 -8.74 15.69
CA PHE A 15 7.03 -8.51 14.31
C PHE A 15 5.52 -8.40 14.13
N GLU A 16 4.73 -9.17 14.88
CA GLU A 16 3.27 -9.01 14.88
C GLU A 16 2.86 -7.59 15.27
N ALA A 17 3.43 -7.05 16.36
CA ALA A 17 3.14 -5.68 16.78
C ALA A 17 3.58 -4.62 15.74
N LEU A 18 4.70 -4.86 15.03
CA LEU A 18 5.12 -3.97 13.94
C LEU A 18 4.15 -4.04 12.75
N ILE A 19 3.69 -5.23 12.39
CA ILE A 19 2.69 -5.45 11.34
C ILE A 19 1.36 -4.78 11.72
N ASP A 20 0.90 -4.96 12.95
CA ASP A 20 -0.33 -4.34 13.47
C ASP A 20 -0.24 -2.81 13.37
N PHE A 21 0.92 -2.23 13.73
CA PHE A 21 1.15 -0.79 13.60
C PHE A 21 1.11 -0.32 12.14
N ILE A 22 1.75 -1.04 11.21
CA ILE A 22 1.73 -0.73 9.78
C ILE A 22 0.28 -0.74 9.25
N GLU A 23 -0.45 -1.82 9.54
CA GLU A 23 -1.84 -2.00 9.12
C GLU A 23 -2.72 -0.88 9.67
N GLN A 24 -2.65 -0.58 10.96
CA GLN A 24 -3.45 0.48 11.58
C GLN A 24 -3.13 1.85 10.96
N ALA A 25 -1.85 2.21 10.86
CA ALA A 25 -1.44 3.52 10.37
C ALA A 25 -1.87 3.77 8.91
N VAL A 26 -1.77 2.75 8.07
CA VAL A 26 -2.11 2.85 6.64
C VAL A 26 -3.61 2.71 6.43
N PHE A 27 -4.27 1.69 6.98
CA PHE A 27 -5.68 1.43 6.69
C PHE A 27 -6.62 2.50 7.26
N THR A 28 -6.32 3.09 8.42
CA THR A 28 -7.11 4.22 8.93
C THR A 28 -7.09 5.40 7.96
N ARG A 29 -5.93 5.74 7.40
CA ARG A 29 -5.80 6.85 6.44
C ARG A 29 -6.37 6.49 5.07
N MET A 30 -6.21 5.24 4.65
CA MET A 30 -6.82 4.75 3.41
C MET A 30 -8.34 4.85 3.48
N ALA A 31 -8.97 4.41 4.57
CA ALA A 31 -10.41 4.52 4.76
C ALA A 31 -10.89 5.98 4.61
N GLN A 32 -10.20 6.93 5.24
CA GLN A 32 -10.50 8.37 5.10
C GLN A 32 -10.39 8.85 3.65
N ILE A 33 -9.40 8.39 2.88
CA ILE A 33 -9.27 8.75 1.45
C ILE A 33 -10.45 8.19 0.65
N LEU A 34 -10.87 6.96 0.94
CA LEU A 34 -11.95 6.29 0.23
C LEU A 34 -13.32 6.94 0.51
N GLU A 35 -13.58 7.32 1.77
CA GLU A 35 -14.83 7.92 2.23
C GLU A 35 -15.02 9.38 1.76
N ASN A 36 -13.95 10.18 1.73
CA ASN A 36 -14.04 11.62 1.44
C ASN A 36 -14.48 11.96 0.00
N GLY A 37 -14.46 11.00 -0.93
CA GLY A 37 -14.79 11.22 -2.36
C GLY A 37 -16.01 10.42 -2.86
N SER A 38 -16.71 9.71 -1.99
CA SER A 38 -17.93 8.96 -2.33
C SER A 38 -19.18 9.84 -2.22
N HIS A 39 -19.25 10.88 -3.04
CA HIS A 39 -20.40 11.80 -3.09
C HIS A 39 -21.06 11.72 -4.46
N GLU A 40 -22.40 11.77 -4.49
CA GLU A 40 -23.18 11.83 -5.72
C GLU A 40 -22.81 13.12 -6.49
N GLY A 41 -22.42 13.00 -7.76
CA GLY A 41 -21.96 14.12 -8.59
C GLY A 41 -20.45 14.42 -8.54
N ALA A 42 -19.65 13.53 -7.93
CA ALA A 42 -18.19 13.63 -8.00
C ALA A 42 -17.67 13.65 -9.46
N PRO A 43 -16.63 14.44 -9.75
CA PRO A 43 -16.09 14.53 -11.11
C PRO A 43 -15.51 13.18 -11.57
N PRO A 44 -15.47 12.93 -12.90
CA PRO A 44 -15.13 11.62 -13.47
C PRO A 44 -13.71 11.13 -13.10
N ASP A 45 -12.82 12.04 -12.75
CA ASP A 45 -11.42 11.81 -12.35
C ASP A 45 -11.24 11.60 -10.83
N GLU A 46 -12.28 11.73 -10.01
CA GLU A 46 -12.20 11.59 -8.55
C GLU A 46 -11.68 10.20 -8.14
N GLY A 47 -12.04 9.16 -8.89
CA GLY A 47 -11.52 7.80 -8.67
C GLY A 47 -10.01 7.71 -8.85
N ALA A 48 -9.48 8.31 -9.92
CA ALA A 48 -8.05 8.35 -10.20
C ALA A 48 -7.31 9.17 -9.11
N HIS A 49 -7.83 10.34 -8.73
CA HIS A 49 -7.26 11.14 -7.64
C HIS A 49 -7.21 10.40 -6.31
N ARG A 50 -8.27 9.64 -5.95
CA ARG A 50 -8.24 8.80 -4.76
C ARG A 50 -7.21 7.68 -4.86
N ALA A 51 -7.10 7.01 -6.01
CA ALA A 51 -6.08 5.99 -6.24
C ALA A 51 -4.65 6.57 -6.10
N GLN A 52 -4.39 7.75 -6.66
CA GLN A 52 -3.12 8.46 -6.51
C GLN A 52 -2.80 8.75 -5.03
N ARG A 53 -3.79 9.21 -4.26
CA ARG A 53 -3.63 9.49 -2.82
C ARG A 53 -3.35 8.22 -2.01
N VAL A 54 -3.98 7.09 -2.34
CA VAL A 54 -3.68 5.79 -1.69
C VAL A 54 -2.26 5.33 -2.00
N VAL A 55 -1.82 5.41 -3.26
CA VAL A 55 -0.44 5.08 -3.64
C VAL A 55 0.56 5.99 -2.93
N ALA A 56 0.32 7.30 -2.92
CA ALA A 56 1.16 8.27 -2.22
C ALA A 56 1.23 7.99 -0.71
N LEU A 57 0.10 7.66 -0.08
CA LEU A 57 0.03 7.31 1.34
C LEU A 57 0.98 6.16 1.68
N VAL A 58 0.94 5.06 0.93
CA VAL A 58 1.77 3.87 1.23
C VAL A 58 3.26 4.18 1.02
N LEU A 59 3.61 4.89 -0.06
CA LEU A 59 5.00 5.24 -0.35
C LEU A 59 5.57 6.24 0.67
N GLN A 60 4.80 7.27 1.04
CA GLN A 60 5.20 8.24 2.06
C GLN A 60 5.28 7.60 3.46
N PHE A 61 4.42 6.63 3.77
CA PHE A 61 4.54 5.85 4.99
C PHE A 61 5.88 5.11 5.03
N GLY A 62 6.24 4.42 3.95
CA GLY A 62 7.52 3.72 3.86
C GLY A 62 8.72 4.68 3.97
N GLU A 63 8.67 5.83 3.30
CA GLU A 63 9.71 6.85 3.36
C GLU A 63 9.94 7.39 4.78
N ARG A 64 8.84 7.64 5.53
CA ARG A 64 8.88 8.15 6.90
C ARG A 64 9.21 7.07 7.93
N ASN A 65 9.09 5.80 7.57
CA ASN A 65 9.36 4.67 8.45
C ASN A 65 10.32 3.66 7.80
N PRO A 66 11.59 4.03 7.54
CA PRO A 66 12.50 3.19 6.74
C PRO A 66 12.76 1.80 7.35
N GLY A 67 12.75 1.68 8.68
CA GLY A 67 12.89 0.40 9.37
C GLY A 67 11.71 -0.55 9.11
N LEU A 68 10.49 -0.02 8.98
CA LEU A 68 9.29 -0.80 8.70
C LEU A 68 9.22 -1.25 7.24
N VAL A 69 9.88 -0.55 6.32
CA VAL A 69 9.90 -0.94 4.90
C VAL A 69 10.44 -2.35 4.72
N ARG A 70 11.49 -2.73 5.46
CA ARG A 70 12.04 -4.10 5.38
C ARG A 70 11.06 -5.17 5.88
N VAL A 71 10.14 -4.81 6.77
CA VAL A 71 9.02 -5.69 7.18
C VAL A 71 8.01 -5.77 6.05
N MET A 72 7.60 -4.61 5.51
CA MET A 72 6.62 -4.53 4.41
C MET A 72 7.07 -5.32 3.18
N VAL A 73 8.34 -5.24 2.78
CA VAL A 73 8.86 -5.95 1.60
C VAL A 73 9.30 -7.40 1.89
N GLY A 74 9.10 -7.89 3.11
CA GLY A 74 9.39 -9.26 3.50
C GLY A 74 10.86 -9.57 3.83
N ASP A 75 11.82 -8.70 3.51
CA ASP A 75 13.25 -8.88 3.81
C ASP A 75 13.51 -9.24 5.29
N ALA A 76 12.79 -8.61 6.21
CA ALA A 76 12.94 -8.83 7.65
C ALA A 76 12.23 -10.11 8.15
N LEU A 77 11.39 -10.73 7.32
CA LEU A 77 10.51 -11.85 7.68
C LEU A 77 10.99 -13.20 7.12
N VAL A 78 12.09 -13.23 6.35
CA VAL A 78 12.61 -14.44 5.68
C VAL A 78 12.92 -15.57 6.67
N LEU A 79 13.45 -15.25 7.85
CA LEU A 79 13.81 -16.22 8.89
C LEU A 79 12.76 -16.34 10.00
N GLU A 80 11.60 -15.72 9.79
CA GLU A 80 10.51 -15.69 10.76
C GLU A 80 9.38 -16.64 10.34
N HIS A 81 8.38 -16.78 11.20
CA HIS A 81 7.25 -17.66 10.93
C HIS A 81 6.48 -17.20 9.68
N GLU A 82 6.20 -18.12 8.76
CA GLU A 82 5.59 -17.84 7.44
C GLU A 82 4.29 -17.02 7.51
N ARG A 83 3.51 -17.19 8.58
CA ARG A 83 2.29 -16.42 8.84
C ARG A 83 2.49 -14.90 8.79
N LEU A 84 3.68 -14.41 9.15
CA LEU A 84 3.99 -12.98 9.12
C LEU A 84 4.15 -12.47 7.68
N GLN A 85 4.78 -13.26 6.81
CA GLN A 85 4.85 -12.95 5.38
C GLN A 85 3.45 -12.99 4.76
N GLN A 86 2.64 -13.99 5.12
CA GLN A 86 1.25 -14.09 4.67
C GLN A 86 0.43 -12.85 5.08
N ARG A 87 0.62 -12.32 6.29
CA ARG A 87 -0.01 -11.06 6.71
C ARG A 87 0.43 -9.86 5.88
N MET A 88 1.72 -9.74 5.54
CA MET A 88 2.19 -8.66 4.66
C MET A 88 1.66 -8.79 3.22
N ASN A 89 1.48 -10.01 2.73
CA ASN A 89 0.81 -10.22 1.44
C ASN A 89 -0.66 -9.76 1.50
N GLN A 90 -1.40 -10.17 2.54
CA GLN A 90 -2.78 -9.74 2.76
C GLN A 90 -2.89 -8.22 2.92
N PHE A 91 -1.88 -7.57 3.50
CA PHE A 91 -1.81 -6.12 3.58
C PHE A 91 -1.84 -5.49 2.17
N PHE A 92 -1.00 -5.95 1.24
CA PHE A 92 -1.01 -5.46 -0.14
C PHE A 92 -2.27 -5.85 -0.91
N ASP A 93 -2.81 -7.05 -0.69
CA ASP A 93 -4.09 -7.47 -1.30
C ASP A 93 -5.23 -6.52 -0.91
N ARG A 94 -5.22 -6.04 0.34
CA ARG A 94 -6.20 -5.07 0.83
C ARG A 94 -6.00 -3.68 0.23
N ILE A 95 -4.75 -3.25 0.01
CA ILE A 95 -4.44 -2.02 -0.73
C ILE A 95 -4.96 -2.13 -2.17
N GLU A 96 -4.69 -3.24 -2.86
CA GLU A 96 -5.14 -3.48 -4.23
C GLU A 96 -6.68 -3.45 -4.33
N SER A 97 -7.37 -4.08 -3.38
CA SER A 97 -8.83 -4.04 -3.31
C SER A 97 -9.36 -2.60 -3.17
N GLY A 98 -8.72 -1.78 -2.32
CA GLY A 98 -9.06 -0.36 -2.17
C GLY A 98 -8.85 0.43 -3.47
N LEU A 99 -7.74 0.20 -4.17
CA LEU A 99 -7.45 0.82 -5.47
C LEU A 99 -8.49 0.42 -6.53
N ARG A 100 -8.85 -0.86 -6.60
CA ARG A 100 -9.89 -1.35 -7.52
C ARG A 100 -11.24 -0.68 -7.25
N GLN A 101 -11.59 -0.47 -5.98
CA GLN A 101 -12.82 0.24 -5.61
C GLN A 101 -12.81 1.70 -6.11
N CYS A 102 -11.67 2.39 -6.06
CA CYS A 102 -11.52 3.75 -6.60
C CYS A 102 -11.74 3.81 -8.12
N LEU A 103 -11.20 2.83 -8.85
CA LEU A 103 -11.07 2.89 -10.31
C LEU A 103 -12.30 2.35 -11.06
N ARG A 104 -13.08 1.45 -10.43
CA ARG A 104 -14.26 0.81 -11.05
C ARG A 104 -15.32 1.79 -11.57
N PRO A 105 -15.70 2.88 -10.86
CA PRO A 105 -16.73 3.81 -11.34
C PRO A 105 -16.34 4.50 -12.66
N ALA A 106 -15.09 4.95 -12.78
CA ALA A 106 -14.59 5.63 -13.97
C ALA A 106 -14.59 4.72 -15.21
N ALA A 107 -14.18 3.46 -15.05
CA ALA A 107 -14.24 2.48 -16.14
C ALA A 107 -15.69 2.23 -16.62
N GLY A 108 -16.66 2.22 -15.70
CA GLY A 108 -18.08 2.12 -16.04
C GLY A 108 -18.60 3.36 -16.78
N ALA A 109 -18.25 4.56 -16.30
CA ALA A 109 -18.64 5.82 -16.93
C ALA A 109 -18.04 6.01 -18.32
N ALA A 110 -16.85 5.48 -18.58
CA ALA A 110 -16.19 5.47 -19.88
C ALA A 110 -16.81 4.46 -20.89
N GLY A 111 -17.85 3.72 -20.48
CA GLY A 111 -18.53 2.75 -21.36
C GLY A 111 -17.76 1.46 -21.58
N SER A 112 -16.84 1.10 -20.67
CA SER A 112 -16.15 -0.19 -20.76
C SER A 112 -17.16 -1.35 -20.70
N ALA A 113 -16.95 -2.37 -21.53
CA ALA A 113 -17.69 -3.63 -21.47
C ALA A 113 -17.29 -4.48 -20.25
N THR A 114 -16.11 -4.23 -19.66
CA THR A 114 -15.53 -5.02 -18.57
C THR A 114 -14.96 -4.14 -17.45
N PRO A 115 -15.74 -3.20 -16.87
CA PRO A 115 -15.22 -2.17 -15.97
C PRO A 115 -14.59 -2.75 -14.69
N SER A 116 -15.06 -3.91 -14.23
CA SER A 116 -14.49 -4.61 -13.08
C SER A 116 -13.11 -5.22 -13.37
N VAL A 117 -12.88 -5.67 -14.60
CA VAL A 117 -11.62 -6.28 -15.05
C VAL A 117 -10.60 -5.18 -15.28
N ASP A 118 -10.99 -4.11 -15.97
CA ASP A 118 -10.11 -2.96 -16.25
C ASP A 118 -9.61 -2.33 -14.94
N ALA A 119 -10.50 -2.12 -13.99
CA ALA A 119 -10.15 -1.61 -12.67
C ALA A 119 -9.24 -2.57 -11.88
N GLN A 120 -9.40 -3.89 -12.05
CA GLN A 120 -8.54 -4.88 -11.41
C GLN A 120 -7.13 -4.85 -12.01
N VAL A 121 -7.00 -4.76 -13.34
CA VAL A 121 -5.69 -4.66 -14.01
C VAL A 121 -4.97 -3.38 -13.58
N ALA A 122 -5.66 -2.25 -13.60
CA ALA A 122 -5.08 -0.97 -13.18
C ALA A 122 -4.66 -0.99 -11.70
N ALA A 123 -5.49 -1.53 -10.81
CA ALA A 123 -5.14 -1.68 -9.40
C ALA A 123 -3.90 -2.57 -9.19
N SER A 124 -3.80 -3.69 -9.92
CA SER A 124 -2.65 -4.59 -9.86
C SER A 124 -1.35 -3.91 -10.31
N VAL A 125 -1.39 -3.12 -11.39
CA VAL A 125 -0.24 -2.32 -11.87
C VAL A 125 0.23 -1.32 -10.80
N LEU A 126 -0.71 -0.59 -10.19
CA LEU A 126 -0.38 0.37 -9.13
C LEU A 126 0.20 -0.31 -7.89
N THR A 127 -0.36 -1.46 -7.49
CA THR A 127 0.16 -2.25 -6.36
C THR A 127 1.58 -2.76 -6.64
N ALA A 128 1.83 -3.30 -7.84
CA ALA A 128 3.16 -3.74 -8.25
C ALA A 128 4.17 -2.58 -8.27
N PHE A 129 3.75 -1.40 -8.75
CA PHE A 129 4.56 -0.19 -8.69
C PHE A 129 4.92 0.18 -7.24
N VAL A 130 3.95 0.17 -6.32
CA VAL A 130 4.19 0.47 -4.91
C VAL A 130 5.21 -0.49 -4.30
N GLN A 131 5.01 -1.80 -4.49
CA GLN A 131 5.93 -2.83 -3.99
C GLN A 131 7.34 -2.64 -4.56
N GLY A 132 7.47 -2.39 -5.87
CA GLY A 132 8.76 -2.17 -6.52
C GLY A 132 9.49 -0.93 -6.00
N ARG A 133 8.76 0.17 -5.72
CA ARG A 133 9.32 1.38 -5.11
C ARG A 133 9.85 1.13 -3.70
N LEU A 134 9.07 0.45 -2.86
CA LEU A 134 9.46 0.11 -1.50
C LEU A 134 10.67 -0.85 -1.50
N GLN A 135 10.68 -1.85 -2.38
CA GLN A 135 11.79 -2.79 -2.50
C GLN A 135 13.07 -2.09 -2.96
N ARG A 136 12.98 -1.19 -3.95
CA ARG A 136 14.13 -0.39 -4.40
C ARG A 136 14.67 0.50 -3.28
N PHE A 137 13.79 1.11 -2.49
CA PHE A 137 14.19 1.91 -1.33
C PHE A 137 14.96 1.06 -0.31
N ALA A 138 14.45 -0.13 0.05
CA ALA A 138 15.15 -1.07 0.93
C ALA A 138 16.52 -1.50 0.37
N ARG A 139 16.57 -1.95 -0.89
CA ARG A 139 17.79 -2.49 -1.53
C ARG A 139 18.88 -1.45 -1.74
N THR A 140 18.52 -0.18 -1.85
CA THR A 140 19.50 0.91 -2.02
C THR A 140 20.05 1.44 -0.71
N GLY A 141 19.76 0.77 0.42
CA GLY A 141 20.16 1.24 1.75
C GLY A 141 19.44 2.54 2.12
N LEU A 142 18.16 2.65 1.75
CA LEU A 142 17.29 3.79 2.07
C LEU A 142 17.71 5.11 1.39
N ARG A 143 18.36 5.02 0.23
CA ARG A 143 18.87 6.20 -0.50
C ARG A 143 17.96 6.66 -1.62
N ARG A 144 17.34 5.74 -2.37
CA ARG A 144 16.41 6.08 -3.46
C ARG A 144 15.00 6.17 -2.89
N LEU A 145 14.53 7.40 -2.66
CA LEU A 145 13.23 7.66 -2.05
C LEU A 145 12.10 6.97 -2.84
N PRO A 146 11.15 6.31 -2.15
CA PRO A 146 10.05 5.63 -2.82
C PRO A 146 9.14 6.62 -3.57
N THR A 147 9.10 7.89 -3.15
CA THR A 147 8.31 8.97 -3.75
C THR A 147 9.01 9.72 -4.90
N GLU A 148 10.23 9.33 -5.27
CA GLU A 148 10.98 9.95 -6.37
C GLU A 148 10.15 10.00 -7.68
N HIS A 149 9.92 11.18 -8.26
CA HIS A 149 9.09 11.35 -9.46
C HIS A 149 7.66 10.79 -9.35
N LEU A 150 7.07 10.77 -8.15
CA LEU A 150 5.78 10.11 -7.91
C LEU A 150 4.65 10.67 -8.80
N GLU A 151 4.46 11.98 -8.83
CA GLU A 151 3.40 12.62 -9.62
C GLU A 151 3.53 12.28 -11.11
N ALA A 152 4.73 12.45 -11.68
CA ALA A 152 5.01 12.12 -13.08
C ALA A 152 4.83 10.62 -13.38
N SER A 153 5.17 9.74 -12.44
CA SER A 153 4.96 8.30 -12.62
C SER A 153 3.48 7.96 -12.64
N LEU A 154 2.70 8.53 -11.72
CA LEU A 154 1.25 8.28 -11.62
C LEU A 154 0.49 8.82 -12.83
N ALA A 155 0.89 9.98 -13.36
CA ALA A 155 0.32 10.56 -14.58
C ALA A 155 0.54 9.70 -15.84
N LEU A 156 1.51 8.76 -15.82
CA LEU A 156 1.70 7.78 -16.90
C LEU A 156 0.82 6.53 -16.75
N MET A 157 0.27 6.30 -15.56
CA MET A 157 -0.47 5.08 -15.22
C MET A 157 -1.99 5.30 -15.07
N LEU A 158 -2.42 6.53 -14.74
CA LEU A 158 -3.80 6.93 -14.47
C LEU A 158 -4.16 8.14 -15.34
#